data_AF-A0AAW4PRI5-F1
#
_entry.id   AF-A0AAW4PRI5-F1
#
_cell.length_a   1.000
_cell.length_b   1.000
_cell.length_c   1.000
_cell.angle_alpha   90.00
_cell.angle_beta   90.00
_cell.angle_gamma   90.00
#
_symmetry.space_group_name_H-M   'P 1'
#
loop_
_entity.id
_entity.type
_entity.pdbx_description
1 polymer ?
#
loop_
_entity_poly.entity_id
_entity_poly.type
_entity_poly.pdbx_seq_one_letter_code
_entity_poly.pdbx_strand_id
1 'polypeptide(L)'
;MPLRGAGACLERARYNEFADWASETGACLSPFFDVRLCYSTETGERRRELVLPAMCLAVYEDGELTRVAPRSEGGTPTSIGDCLVALGTDETPASTGQTTASTAD
;
A
#
# COMPACT_ATOMS: atom_id res chain seq x y z
N MET A 1 9.14 -7.51 -1.68
CA MET A 1 9.88 -8.22 -2.75
C MET A 1 9.17 -8.02 -4.08
N PRO A 2 9.75 -7.28 -5.03
CA PRO A 2 9.10 -7.01 -6.32
C PRO A 2 9.09 -8.23 -7.26
N LEU A 3 8.10 -8.29 -8.15
CA LEU A 3 7.93 -9.31 -9.19
C LEU A 3 8.59 -8.91 -10.51
N ARG A 4 9.16 -9.90 -11.21
CA ARG A 4 9.81 -9.77 -12.53
C ARG A 4 9.04 -10.57 -13.60
N GLY A 5 9.03 -10.12 -14.86
CA GLY A 5 8.45 -10.86 -15.99
C GLY A 5 8.47 -10.07 -17.30
N ALA A 6 8.47 -10.78 -18.45
CA ALA A 6 8.40 -10.18 -19.78
C ALA A 6 6.94 -9.80 -20.11
N GLY A 7 6.58 -8.54 -19.86
CA GLY A 7 5.26 -7.99 -20.15
C GLY A 7 4.86 -6.90 -19.15
N ALA A 8 4.47 -5.73 -19.67
CA ALA A 8 3.95 -4.63 -18.88
C ALA A 8 2.48 -4.91 -18.49
N CYS A 9 2.27 -5.71 -17.43
CA CYS A 9 0.96 -5.82 -16.79
C CYS A 9 0.86 -4.77 -15.69
N LEU A 10 -0.21 -3.97 -15.73
CA LEU A 10 -0.46 -2.89 -14.78
C LEU A 10 -0.51 -3.39 -13.34
N GLU A 11 -1.03 -4.60 -13.13
CA GLU A 11 -1.14 -5.26 -11.83
C GLU A 11 0.24 -5.49 -11.19
N ARG A 12 1.22 -5.92 -12.00
CA ARG A 12 2.60 -6.12 -11.53
C ARG A 12 3.31 -4.80 -11.26
N ALA A 13 3.07 -3.78 -12.09
CA ALA A 13 3.64 -2.44 -11.84
C ALA A 13 3.12 -1.88 -10.50
N ARG A 14 1.80 -1.97 -10.26
CA ARG A 14 1.18 -1.56 -8.99
C ARG A 14 1.66 -2.37 -7.80
N TYR A 15 1.74 -3.70 -7.94
CA TYR A 15 2.27 -4.52 -6.86
C TYR A 15 3.72 -4.19 -6.52
N ASN A 16 4.56 -3.89 -7.51
CA ASN A 16 5.95 -3.53 -7.26
C ASN A 16 6.05 -2.19 -6.52
N GLU A 17 5.27 -1.18 -6.92
CA GLU A 17 5.14 0.08 -6.19
C GLU A 17 4.75 -0.15 -4.71
N PHE A 18 3.77 -1.03 -4.46
CA PHE A 18 3.37 -1.37 -3.09
C PHE A 18 4.45 -2.14 -2.33
N ALA A 19 5.18 -3.02 -3.01
CA ALA A 19 6.24 -3.82 -2.41
C ALA A 19 7.47 -2.98 -2.04
N ASP A 20 7.75 -1.94 -2.84
CA ASP A 20 8.81 -0.97 -2.57
C ASP A 20 8.42 -0.11 -1.36
N TRP A 21 7.22 0.49 -1.36
CA TRP A 21 6.67 1.22 -0.21
C TRP A 21 6.67 0.39 1.08
N ALA A 22 6.27 -0.89 1.00
CA ALA A 22 6.26 -1.78 2.17
C ALA A 22 7.68 -2.03 2.72
N SER A 23 8.68 -2.10 1.84
CA SER A 23 10.08 -2.28 2.23
C SER A 23 10.63 -1.03 2.92
N GLU A 24 10.20 0.16 2.51
CA GLU A 24 10.61 1.45 3.09
C GLU A 24 9.95 1.73 4.44
N THR A 25 8.69 1.33 4.60
CA THR A 25 7.88 1.60 5.81
C THR A 25 7.93 0.49 6.86
N GLY A 26 8.49 -0.68 6.52
CA GLY A 26 8.47 -1.86 7.38
C GLY A 26 7.11 -2.58 7.40
N ALA A 27 6.17 -2.19 6.55
CA ALA A 27 4.94 -2.92 6.35
C ALA A 27 5.19 -4.26 5.65
N CYS A 28 4.28 -5.21 5.87
CA CYS A 28 4.29 -6.51 5.23
C CYS A 28 2.96 -6.73 4.49
N LEU A 29 3.05 -6.99 3.18
CA LEU A 29 1.88 -7.28 2.35
C LEU A 29 1.43 -8.75 2.41
N SER A 30 2.30 -9.64 2.88
CA SER A 30 1.94 -11.03 3.17
C SER A 30 1.14 -11.10 4.48
N PRO A 31 0.11 -11.96 4.57
CA PRO A 31 -0.28 -13.01 3.61
C PRO A 31 -1.29 -12.56 2.54
N PHE A 32 -1.65 -11.28 2.49
CA PHE A 32 -2.76 -10.80 1.67
C PHE A 32 -2.42 -10.72 0.18
N PHE A 33 -1.20 -10.29 -0.10
CA PHE A 33 -0.55 -10.51 -1.38
C PHE A 33 0.39 -11.69 -1.22
N ASP A 34 0.28 -12.64 -2.13
CA ASP A 34 1.13 -13.83 -2.14
C ASP A 34 1.71 -14.08 -3.53
N VAL A 35 2.75 -14.89 -3.59
CA VAL A 35 3.40 -15.28 -4.85
C VAL A 35 3.37 -16.78 -4.95
N ARG A 36 2.59 -17.29 -5.90
CA ARG A 36 2.54 -18.72 -6.21
C ARG A 36 3.58 -19.06 -7.25
N LEU A 37 4.30 -20.16 -7.01
CA LEU A 37 5.18 -20.75 -8.01
C LEU A 37 4.37 -21.74 -8.85
N CYS A 38 4.10 -21.38 -10.10
CA CYS A 38 3.44 -22.24 -11.06
C CYS A 38 4.50 -22.99 -11.88
N TYR A 39 4.29 -24.31 -11.99
CA TYR A 39 5.13 -25.18 -12.81
C TYR A 39 4.37 -25.60 -14.06
N SER A 40 4.94 -25.35 -15.22
CA SER A 40 4.44 -25.89 -16.48
C SER A 40 5.04 -27.27 -16.71
N THR A 41 4.21 -28.32 -16.66
CA THR A 41 4.66 -29.69 -16.99
C THR A 41 4.95 -29.86 -18.48
N GLU A 42 4.42 -28.98 -19.33
CA GLU A 42 4.59 -29.02 -20.78
C GLU A 42 5.91 -28.37 -21.22
N THR A 43 6.27 -27.22 -20.63
CA THR A 43 7.47 -26.46 -21.01
C THR A 43 8.61 -26.57 -20.00
N GLY A 44 8.37 -27.14 -18.82
CA GLY A 44 9.33 -27.20 -17.71
C GLY A 44 9.59 -25.83 -17.03
N GLU A 45 8.94 -24.77 -17.50
CA GLU A 45 9.14 -23.42 -16.98
C GLU A 45 8.53 -23.23 -15.58
N ARG A 46 9.21 -22.41 -14.78
CA ARG A 46 8.72 -21.90 -13.50
C ARG A 46 8.32 -20.45 -13.65
N ARG A 47 7.07 -20.13 -13.32
CA ARG A 47 6.55 -18.75 -13.31
C ARG A 47 6.09 -18.37 -11.91
N ARG A 48 6.38 -17.14 -11.51
CA ARG A 48 5.86 -16.54 -10.28
C ARG A 48 4.59 -15.79 -10.64
N GLU A 49 3.47 -16.25 -10.09
CA GLU A 49 2.17 -15.63 -10.29
C GLU A 49 1.76 -14.87 -9.03
N LEU A 50 1.34 -13.63 -9.21
CA LEU A 50 0.82 -12.80 -8.13
C LEU A 50 -0.57 -13.29 -7.74
N VAL A 51 -0.79 -13.49 -6.46
CA VAL A 51 -2.11 -13.67 -5.86
C VAL A 51 -2.51 -12.35 -5.23
N LEU A 52 -3.55 -11.74 -5.78
CA LEU A 52 -4.12 -10.50 -5.28
C LEU A 52 -5.19 -10.80 -4.21
N PRO A 53 -5.33 -9.93 -3.20
CA PRO A 53 -6.51 -9.96 -2.35
C PRO A 53 -7.77 -9.64 -3.16
N ALA A 54 -8.94 -10.01 -2.65
CA ALA A 54 -10.22 -9.69 -3.30
C ALA A 54 -10.42 -8.17 -3.49
N MET A 55 -9.88 -7.37 -2.56
CA MET A 55 -9.85 -5.92 -2.64
C MET A 55 -8.55 -5.39 -2.04
N CYS A 56 -8.12 -4.22 -2.51
CA CYS A 56 -6.97 -3.47 -2.02
C CYS A 56 -7.31 -1.98 -2.02
N LEU A 57 -6.81 -1.25 -1.02
CA LEU A 57 -6.85 0.20 -0.96
C LEU A 57 -5.40 0.72 -1.00
N ALA A 58 -5.15 1.70 -1.86
CA ALA A 58 -3.90 2.45 -1.89
C ALA A 58 -4.25 3.94 -1.73
N VAL A 59 -3.60 4.60 -0.77
CA VAL A 59 -3.79 6.02 -0.44
C VAL A 59 -2.59 6.79 -0.96
N TYR A 60 -2.88 7.87 -1.66
CA TYR A 60 -1.89 8.75 -2.23
C TYR A 60 -2.09 10.17 -1.69
N GLU A 61 -1.02 10.79 -1.26
CA GLU A 61 -0.96 12.21 -0.89
C GLU A 61 0.09 12.88 -1.76
N ASP A 62 -0.28 13.97 -2.44
CA ASP A 62 0.59 14.66 -3.40
C ASP A 62 1.25 13.77 -4.46
N GLY A 63 0.58 12.65 -4.80
CA GLY A 63 1.06 11.66 -5.77
C GLY A 63 2.01 10.61 -5.20
N GLU A 64 2.36 10.69 -3.92
CA GLU A 64 3.20 9.73 -3.22
C GLU A 64 2.35 8.70 -2.47
N LEU A 65 2.74 7.43 -2.54
CA LEU A 65 2.04 6.34 -1.88
C LEU A 65 2.29 6.38 -0.37
N THR A 66 1.27 6.71 0.41
CA THR A 66 1.41 6.82 1.87
C THR A 66 0.91 5.59 2.61
N ARG A 67 -0.06 4.87 2.05
CA ARG A 67 -0.66 3.69 2.72
C ARG A 67 -1.19 2.65 1.73
N VAL A 68 -0.97 1.38 2.04
CA VAL A 68 -1.61 0.24 1.38
C VAL A 68 -2.35 -0.63 2.41
N ALA A 69 -3.53 -1.11 2.05
CA ALA A 69 -4.29 -2.09 2.83
C ALA A 69 -4.91 -3.15 1.92
N PRO A 70 -4.99 -4.43 2.35
CA PRO A 70 -4.55 -4.94 3.65
C PRO A 70 -3.01 -5.04 3.77
N ARG A 71 -2.52 -4.83 4.99
CA ARG A 71 -1.10 -4.97 5.36
C ARG A 71 -0.98 -5.55 6.76
N SER A 72 0.23 -5.92 7.15
CA SER A 72 0.58 -6.14 8.54
C SER A 72 1.81 -5.31 8.92
N GLU A 73 1.97 -5.01 10.20
CA GLU A 73 3.14 -4.35 10.76
C GLU A 73 3.41 -4.95 12.12
N GLY A 74 4.65 -5.41 12.36
CA GLY A 74 4.97 -6.17 13.57
C GLY A 74 4.11 -7.45 13.76
N GLY A 75 3.50 -7.97 12.69
CA GLY A 75 2.58 -9.11 12.75
C GLY A 75 1.11 -8.75 13.05
N THR A 76 0.80 -7.48 13.32
CA THR A 76 -0.58 -7.02 13.50
C THR A 76 -1.18 -6.65 12.14
N PRO A 77 -2.28 -7.31 11.72
CA PRO A 77 -2.94 -6.99 10.46
C PRO A 77 -3.74 -5.68 10.57
N THR A 78 -3.78 -4.95 9.46
CA THR A 78 -4.62 -3.76 9.25
C THR A 78 -5.46 -3.99 8.00
N SER A 79 -6.78 -3.95 8.18
CA SER A 79 -7.75 -4.14 7.09
C SER A 79 -7.99 -2.85 6.30
N ILE A 80 -8.73 -2.98 5.19
CA ILE A 80 -9.22 -1.83 4.45
C ILE A 80 -10.14 -0.97 5.33
N GLY A 81 -10.99 -1.59 6.15
CA GLY A 81 -11.89 -0.88 7.06
C GLY A 81 -11.14 -0.05 8.09
N ASP A 82 -10.10 -0.61 8.70
CA ASP A 82 -9.26 0.11 9.66
C ASP A 82 -8.58 1.33 9.01
N CYS A 83 -8.14 1.18 7.76
CA CYS A 83 -7.56 2.29 7.00
C CYS A 83 -8.60 3.36 6.67
N LEU A 84 -9.82 2.98 6.28
CA LEU A 84 -10.90 3.94 6.03
C LEU A 84 -11.31 4.69 7.30
N VAL A 85 -11.37 4.01 8.45
CA VAL A 85 -11.64 4.66 9.74
C VAL A 85 -10.53 5.65 10.09
N ALA A 86 -9.27 5.27 9.90
CA ALA A 86 -8.14 6.16 10.14
C ALA A 86 -8.23 7.44 9.28
N LEU A 87 -8.51 7.28 7.98
CA LEU A 87 -8.68 8.43 7.06
C LEU A 87 -9.86 9.32 7.43
N GLY A 88 -10.96 8.74 7.91
CA GLY A 88 -12.11 9.52 8.39
C GLY A 88 -11.87 10.22 9.73
N THR A 89 -10.82 9.84 10.46
CA THR A 89 -10.44 10.43 11.75
C THR A 89 -9.35 11.50 11.60
N ASP A 90 -8.65 11.55 10.46
CA ASP A 90 -7.64 12.58 10.12
C ASP A 90 -8.25 13.97 9.82
N GLU A 91 -9.50 14.24 10.23
CA GLU A 91 -10.01 15.60 10.38
C GLU A 91 -9.19 16.34 11.45
N THR A 92 -8.05 16.88 11.01
CA THR A 92 -7.22 17.80 11.77
C THR A 92 -8.11 18.99 12.13
N PRO A 93 -8.34 19.31 13.42
CA PRO A 93 -9.09 20.51 13.77
C PRO A 93 -8.35 21.68 13.14
N ALA A 94 -9.06 22.43 12.30
CA ALA A 94 -8.55 23.60 11.62
C ALA A 94 -7.67 24.40 12.57
N SER A 95 -6.39 24.54 12.21
CA SER A 95 -5.48 25.48 12.85
C SER A 95 -6.17 26.84 12.79
N THR A 96 -6.84 27.19 13.89
CA THR A 96 -7.43 28.50 14.06
C THR A 96 -6.24 29.40 14.24
N GLY A 97 -5.79 30.00 13.14
CA GLY A 97 -4.82 31.07 13.17
C GLY A 97 -5.34 32.11 14.15
N GLN A 98 -4.80 32.11 15.37
CA GLN A 98 -4.81 33.27 16.23
C GLN A 98 -3.93 34.31 15.55
N THR A 99 -4.53 35.07 14.63
CA THR A 99 -4.02 36.40 14.32
C THR A 99 -4.23 37.23 15.57
N THR A 100 -3.25 37.19 16.48
CA THR A 100 -3.09 38.21 17.51
C THR A 100 -2.74 39.51 16.81
N ALA A 101 -3.76 40.29 16.46
CA ALA A 101 -3.56 41.69 16.14
C ALA A 101 -3.28 42.44 17.45
N SER A 102 -2.00 42.69 17.73
CA SER A 102 -1.56 43.62 18.76
C SER A 102 -0.65 44.68 18.13
N THR A 103 -1.09 45.95 18.23
CA THR A 103 -0.35 47.13 18.75
C THR A 103 -0.38 48.40 17.87
N ALA A 104 -0.68 49.54 18.54
CA ALA A 104 -0.46 50.99 18.25
C ALA A 104 -1.35 51.64 17.17
N ASP A 105 -1.96 52.82 17.36
CA ASP A 105 -1.67 54.00 18.20
C ASP A 105 -2.96 54.57 18.83
#